data_AF-A0A7Y4K1X5-F1
#
_entry.id   AF-A0A7Y4K1X5-F1
#
_cell.length_a   1.000
_cell.length_b   1.000
_cell.length_c   1.000
_cell.angle_alpha   90.00
_cell.angle_beta   90.00
_cell.angle_gamma   90.00
#
_symmetry.space_group_name_H-M   'P 1'
#
loop_
_entity.id
_entity.type
_entity.pdbx_description
1 polymer ?
#
loop_
_entity_poly.entity_id
_entity_poly.type
_entity_poly.pdbx_seq_one_letter_code
_entity_poly.pdbx_strand_id
1 'polypeptide(L)'
;MHLFEILLRDQDPANDLQHVSYFTAMALGRFATHGAASVAAQESYLRALEHLHPTRFSKTLGKHSMDKKGTLIPAFVPDKPYDRTHRVRVWKIEEKQTDVNLALAMYRDAASGRYEQLVVCSNDSDVEPVLKA
;
A
#
# COMPACT_ATOMS: atom_id res chain seq x y z
N MET A 1 2.12 -0.40 -16.98
CA MET A 1 2.57 -1.81 -17.00
C MET A 1 4.00 -1.99 -17.49
N HIS A 2 4.45 -1.20 -18.48
CA HIS A 2 5.79 -1.32 -19.08
C HIS A 2 6.97 -1.43 -18.09
N LEU A 3 6.98 -0.67 -16.99
CA LEU A 3 8.01 -0.77 -15.96
C LEU A 3 8.16 -2.20 -15.40
N PHE A 4 7.04 -2.84 -15.03
CA PHE A 4 7.07 -4.19 -14.47
C PHE A 4 7.48 -5.23 -15.52
N GLU A 5 7.09 -5.03 -16.78
CA GLU A 5 7.52 -5.90 -17.88
C GLU A 5 9.03 -5.85 -18.08
N ILE A 6 9.65 -4.66 -18.01
CA ILE A 6 11.11 -4.52 -18.06
C ILE A 6 11.75 -5.22 -16.86
N LEU A 7 11.31 -4.91 -15.64
CA LEU A 7 11.90 -5.47 -14.43
C LEU A 7 11.85 -7.00 -14.38
N LEU A 8 10.74 -7.59 -14.83
CA LEU A 8 10.59 -9.04 -14.89
C LEU A 8 11.47 -9.67 -15.98
N ARG A 9 11.58 -9.03 -17.15
CA ARG A 9 12.39 -9.53 -18.27
C ARG A 9 13.90 -9.37 -18.05
N ASP A 10 14.30 -8.39 -17.26
CA ASP A 10 15.70 -8.24 -16.84
C ASP A 10 16.16 -9.41 -15.94
N GLN A 11 15.24 -10.00 -15.15
CA GLN A 11 15.53 -11.20 -14.36
C GLN A 11 15.49 -12.48 -15.20
N ASP A 12 14.46 -12.62 -16.03
CA ASP A 12 14.36 -13.70 -17.03
C ASP A 12 13.56 -13.20 -18.25
N PRO A 13 14.15 -13.14 -19.45
CA PRO A 13 13.47 -12.70 -20.67
C PRO A 13 12.21 -13.50 -21.02
N ALA A 14 12.07 -14.74 -20.53
CA ALA A 14 10.90 -15.58 -20.72
C ALA A 14 9.69 -15.15 -19.86
N ASN A 15 9.89 -14.30 -18.85
CA ASN A 15 8.81 -13.85 -17.98
C ASN A 15 7.75 -13.06 -18.77
N ASP A 16 6.49 -13.45 -18.57
CA ASP A 16 5.32 -12.74 -19.07
C ASP A 16 4.44 -12.26 -17.91
N LEU A 17 4.28 -10.93 -17.81
CA LEU A 17 3.51 -10.31 -16.75
C LEU A 17 2.01 -10.64 -16.93
N GLN A 18 1.47 -11.51 -16.09
CA GLN A 18 0.04 -11.87 -16.23
C GLN A 18 -0.89 -10.79 -15.68
N HIS A 19 -0.62 -10.29 -14.47
CA HIS A 19 -1.54 -9.40 -13.77
C HIS A 19 -0.82 -8.50 -12.76
N VAL A 20 -1.38 -7.32 -12.49
CA VAL A 20 -0.92 -6.39 -11.45
C VAL A 20 -2.06 -6.09 -10.49
N SER A 21 -1.88 -6.51 -9.24
CA SER A 21 -2.77 -6.22 -8.12
C SER A 21 -2.22 -5.05 -7.31
N TYR A 22 -2.95 -3.93 -7.29
CA TYR A 22 -2.55 -2.70 -6.59
C TYR A 22 -3.36 -2.51 -5.31
N PHE A 23 -2.68 -2.36 -4.18
CA PHE A 23 -3.31 -2.22 -2.87
C PHE A 23 -3.04 -0.81 -2.33
N THR A 24 -4.10 -0.08 -1.96
CA THR A 24 -3.97 1.31 -1.48
C THR A 24 -5.21 1.73 -0.69
N ALA A 25 -5.14 2.79 0.10
CA ALA A 25 -6.32 3.49 0.59
C ALA A 25 -6.50 4.85 -0.12
N MET A 26 -7.75 5.28 -0.28
CA MET A 26 -8.03 6.59 -0.86
C MET A 26 -7.61 7.71 0.09
N ALA A 27 -6.90 8.69 -0.45
CA ALA A 27 -6.48 9.88 0.25
C ALA A 27 -7.69 10.56 0.92
N LEU A 28 -7.51 10.96 2.17
CA LEU A 28 -8.53 11.71 2.89
C LEU A 28 -8.28 13.19 2.67
N GLY A 29 -9.11 13.84 1.84
CA GLY A 29 -8.97 15.26 1.53
C GLY A 29 -8.89 16.16 2.77
N ARG A 30 -9.59 15.81 3.86
CA ARG A 30 -9.51 16.56 5.14
C ARG A 30 -8.10 16.62 5.74
N PHE A 31 -7.24 15.63 5.44
CA PHE A 31 -5.88 15.52 6.00
C PHE A 31 -4.79 15.70 4.94
N ALA A 32 -5.15 15.82 3.67
CA ALA A 32 -4.22 15.99 2.58
C ALA A 32 -3.83 17.46 2.40
N THR A 33 -2.56 17.73 2.08
CA THR A 33 -2.02 19.09 1.84
C THR A 33 -2.83 19.86 0.79
N HIS A 34 -3.31 19.16 -0.25
CA HIS A 34 -4.08 19.76 -1.34
C HIS A 34 -5.57 19.44 -1.28
N GLY A 35 -6.08 18.99 -0.13
CA GLY A 35 -7.51 18.84 0.07
C GLY A 35 -8.16 17.89 -0.93
N ALA A 36 -9.27 18.34 -1.52
CA ALA A 36 -10.01 17.61 -2.55
C ALA A 36 -9.18 17.34 -3.82
N ALA A 37 -8.18 18.16 -4.14
CA ALA A 37 -7.34 17.96 -5.31
C ALA A 37 -6.48 16.69 -5.19
N SER A 38 -5.99 16.36 -3.99
CA SER A 38 -5.28 15.10 -3.74
C SER A 38 -6.18 13.88 -3.99
N VAL A 39 -7.44 13.95 -3.58
CA VAL A 39 -8.42 12.88 -3.79
C VAL A 39 -8.72 12.70 -5.27
N ALA A 40 -9.02 13.81 -5.96
CA ALA A 40 -9.31 13.81 -7.39
C ALA A 40 -8.11 13.29 -8.21
N ALA A 41 -6.89 13.72 -7.89
CA ALA A 41 -5.69 13.26 -8.58
C ALA A 41 -5.48 11.75 -8.45
N GLN A 42 -5.60 11.19 -7.24
CA GLN A 42 -5.48 9.75 -7.02
C GLN A 42 -6.60 8.99 -7.74
N GLU A 43 -7.84 9.47 -7.66
CA GLU A 43 -8.97 8.84 -8.33
C GLU A 43 -8.81 8.84 -9.85
N SER A 44 -8.44 9.96 -10.45
CA SER A 44 -8.14 10.06 -11.89
C SER A 44 -7.03 9.11 -12.31
N TYR A 45 -5.95 9.01 -11.51
CA TYR A 45 -4.85 8.07 -11.79
C TYR A 45 -5.31 6.61 -11.75
N LEU A 46 -6.03 6.21 -10.70
CA LEU A 46 -6.51 4.82 -10.56
C LEU A 46 -7.52 4.45 -11.65
N ARG A 47 -8.44 5.38 -11.99
CA ARG A 47 -9.40 5.18 -13.09
C ARG A 47 -8.71 5.05 -14.44
N ALA A 48 -7.67 5.85 -14.69
CA ALA A 48 -6.88 5.75 -15.92
C ALA A 48 -6.19 4.37 -16.02
N LEU A 49 -5.62 3.85 -14.93
CA LEU A 49 -5.02 2.51 -14.91
C LEU A 49 -6.05 1.41 -15.20
N GLU A 50 -7.23 1.47 -14.56
CA GLU A 50 -8.31 0.51 -14.82
C GLU A 50 -8.78 0.54 -16.27
N HIS A 51 -8.88 1.74 -16.86
CA HIS A 51 -9.32 1.89 -18.24
C HIS A 51 -8.26 1.45 -19.26
N LEU A 52 -6.98 1.74 -19.02
CA LEU A 52 -5.89 1.37 -19.91
C LEU A 52 -5.53 -0.12 -19.83
N HIS A 53 -5.82 -0.77 -18.70
CA HIS A 53 -5.41 -2.15 -18.43
C HIS A 53 -6.55 -3.01 -17.83
N PRO A 54 -7.73 -3.10 -18.47
CA PRO A 54 -8.94 -3.68 -17.87
C PRO A 54 -8.83 -5.18 -17.54
N THR A 55 -7.92 -5.91 -18.20
CA THR A 55 -7.72 -7.36 -17.99
C THR A 55 -6.49 -7.70 -17.15
N ARG A 56 -5.54 -6.77 -17.01
CA ARG A 56 -4.23 -7.01 -16.37
C ARG A 56 -4.00 -6.14 -15.13
N PHE A 57 -4.97 -5.33 -14.74
CA PHE A 57 -4.89 -4.48 -13.56
C PHE A 57 -6.14 -4.64 -12.70
N SER A 58 -5.92 -4.75 -11.40
CA SER A 58 -6.99 -4.65 -10.40
C SER A 58 -6.50 -3.85 -9.22
N LYS A 59 -7.39 -3.08 -8.59
CA LYS A 59 -7.11 -2.40 -7.33
C LYS A 59 -7.94 -2.97 -6.19
N THR A 60 -7.33 -3.07 -5.02
CA THR A 60 -8.02 -3.36 -3.76
C THR A 60 -7.86 -2.17 -2.84
N LEU A 61 -8.98 -1.61 -2.39
CA LEU A 61 -8.97 -0.46 -1.50
C LEU A 61 -8.98 -0.89 -0.03
N GLY A 62 -7.98 -0.43 0.72
CA GLY A 62 -8.01 -0.38 2.17
C GLY A 62 -8.89 0.75 2.67
N LYS A 63 -8.84 0.99 3.99
CA LYS A 63 -9.61 2.06 4.63
C LYS A 63 -8.79 2.78 5.67
N HIS A 64 -9.20 4.00 5.97
CA HIS A 64 -8.63 4.75 7.08
C HIS A 64 -9.50 4.64 8.33
N SER A 65 -8.84 4.48 9.47
CA SER A 65 -9.44 4.68 10.79
C SER A 65 -8.85 5.92 11.43
N MET A 66 -9.70 6.69 12.11
CA MET A 66 -9.31 7.94 12.75
C MET A 66 -9.81 7.95 14.19
N ASP A 67 -8.90 8.18 15.13
CA ASP A 67 -9.29 8.49 16.50
C ASP A 67 -9.60 9.98 16.63
N LYS A 68 -10.88 10.31 16.81
CA LYS A 68 -11.35 11.70 16.99
C LYS A 68 -10.78 12.36 18.25
N LYS A 69 -10.41 11.58 19.27
CA LYS A 69 -9.79 12.10 20.50
C LYS A 69 -8.28 12.32 20.34
N GLY A 70 -7.70 11.85 19.25
CA GLY A 70 -6.26 11.79 19.04
C GLY A 70 -5.57 10.84 20.03
N THR A 71 -4.26 10.69 19.89
CA THR A 71 -3.45 9.85 20.78
C THR A 71 -2.31 10.66 21.40
N LEU A 72 -1.83 10.22 22.58
CA LEU A 72 -0.71 10.85 23.29
C LEU A 72 0.59 10.12 22.93
N ILE A 73 1.44 10.74 22.12
CA ILE A 73 2.76 10.21 21.79
C ILE A 73 3.86 10.94 22.56
N PRO A 74 4.95 10.25 22.95
CA PRO A 74 6.13 10.91 23.52
C PRO A 74 6.67 12.00 22.59
N ALA A 75 6.97 13.17 23.13
CA ALA A 75 7.55 14.26 22.36
C ALA A 75 9.04 13.99 22.10
N PHE A 76 9.49 14.22 20.86
CA PHE A 76 10.91 14.26 20.55
C PHE A 76 11.47 15.61 21.00
N VAL A 77 12.51 15.60 21.84
CA VAL A 77 13.22 16.80 22.27
C VAL A 77 14.70 16.61 21.96
N PRO A 78 15.30 17.48 21.12
CA PRO A 78 16.72 17.41 20.81
C PRO A 78 17.57 17.36 22.08
N ASP A 79 18.64 16.57 22.05
CA ASP A 79 19.65 16.45 23.11
C ASP A 79 19.12 15.99 24.48
N LYS A 80 17.89 15.47 24.55
CA LYS A 80 17.33 14.88 25.77
C LYS A 80 17.04 13.39 25.60
N PRO A 81 17.20 12.59 26.67
CA PRO A 81 16.81 11.19 26.64
C PRO A 81 15.29 11.06 26.46
N TYR A 82 14.88 9.91 25.94
CA TYR A 82 13.47 9.55 25.78
C TYR A 82 12.72 9.62 27.12
N ASP A 83 11.63 10.41 27.16
CA ASP A 83 10.80 10.60 28.34
C ASP A 83 9.36 10.12 28.06
N ARG A 84 8.90 9.12 28.83
CA ARG A 84 7.54 8.56 28.72
C ARG A 84 6.46 9.45 29.35
N THR A 85 6.83 10.47 30.10
CA THR A 85 5.90 11.36 30.82
C THR A 85 5.60 12.62 30.01
N HIS A 86 6.56 13.12 29.23
CA HIS A 86 6.37 14.23 28.32
C HIS A 86 5.68 13.78 27.03
N ARG A 87 4.36 13.98 26.96
CA ARG A 87 3.53 13.55 25.81
C ARG A 87 2.79 14.70 25.17
N VAL A 88 2.66 14.63 23.85
CA VAL A 88 1.88 15.56 23.03
C VAL A 88 0.69 14.83 22.40
N ARG A 89 -0.44 15.52 22.32
CA ARG A 89 -1.63 15.01 21.64
C ARG A 89 -1.49 15.22 20.14
N VAL A 90 -1.58 14.13 19.38
CA VAL A 90 -1.54 14.15 17.92
C VAL A 90 -2.78 13.50 17.33
N TRP A 91 -3.11 13.89 16.10
CA TRP A 91 -4.10 13.19 15.31
C TRP A 91 -3.61 11.77 15.03
N LYS A 92 -4.45 10.77 15.28
CA LYS A 92 -4.15 9.38 14.98
C LYS A 92 -5.00 8.93 13.80
N ILE A 93 -4.36 8.86 12.64
CA ILE A 93 -4.95 8.37 11.39
C ILE A 93 -4.13 7.16 10.99
N GLU A 94 -4.79 6.02 10.81
CA GLU A 94 -4.15 4.78 10.42
C GLU A 94 -4.83 4.26 9.17
N GLU A 95 -4.04 3.93 8.15
CA GLU A 95 -4.47 3.02 7.09
C GLU A 95 -4.60 1.61 7.66
N LYS A 96 -5.61 0.88 7.19
CA LYS A 96 -5.88 -0.51 7.59
C LYS A 96 -6.24 -1.33 6.36
N GLN A 97 -6.00 -2.64 6.50
CA GLN A 97 -6.41 -3.70 5.57
C GLN A 97 -5.54 -3.85 4.32
N THR A 98 -4.70 -2.87 3.96
CA THR A 98 -3.86 -2.96 2.74
C THR A 98 -2.82 -4.07 2.84
N ASP A 99 -2.12 -4.12 3.97
CA ASP A 99 -1.22 -5.19 4.39
C ASP A 99 -1.89 -6.57 4.35
N VAL A 100 -3.03 -6.71 5.03
CA VAL A 100 -3.78 -7.97 5.13
C VAL A 100 -4.31 -8.41 3.77
N ASN A 101 -4.87 -7.49 2.98
CA ASN A 101 -5.39 -7.80 1.65
C ASN A 101 -4.27 -8.21 0.69
N LEU A 102 -3.10 -7.56 0.77
CA LEU A 102 -1.93 -7.91 -0.02
C LEU A 102 -1.45 -9.33 0.33
N ALA A 103 -1.29 -9.64 1.61
CA ALA A 103 -0.88 -10.97 2.05
C ALA A 103 -1.88 -12.06 1.64
N LEU A 104 -3.18 -11.82 1.83
CA LEU A 104 -4.23 -12.76 1.43
C LEU A 104 -4.27 -12.99 -0.08
N ALA A 105 -4.08 -11.94 -0.88
CA ALA A 105 -4.04 -12.05 -2.33
C ALA A 105 -2.82 -12.86 -2.80
N MET A 106 -1.64 -12.55 -2.28
CA MET A 106 -0.41 -13.31 -2.58
C MET A 106 -0.58 -14.79 -2.23
N TYR A 107 -1.07 -15.09 -1.02
CA TYR A 107 -1.30 -16.46 -0.60
C TYR A 107 -2.30 -17.20 -1.51
N ARG A 108 -3.42 -16.55 -1.88
CA ARG A 108 -4.39 -17.12 -2.82
C ARG A 108 -3.80 -17.36 -4.21
N ASP A 109 -3.02 -16.41 -4.71
CA ASP A 109 -2.43 -16.52 -6.04
C ASP A 109 -1.37 -17.63 -6.06
N ALA A 110 -0.54 -17.75 -5.02
CA ALA A 110 0.42 -18.84 -4.86
C ALA A 110 -0.29 -20.20 -4.79
N ALA A 111 -1.32 -20.31 -3.95
CA ALA A 111 -2.10 -21.54 -3.79
C ALA A 111 -2.90 -21.93 -5.05
N SER A 112 -3.17 -20.98 -5.95
CA SER A 112 -3.94 -21.26 -7.17
C SER A 112 -3.15 -22.03 -8.23
N GLY A 113 -1.81 -22.04 -8.16
CA GLY A 113 -0.95 -22.67 -9.16
C GLY A 113 -0.99 -22.00 -10.54
N ARG A 114 -1.65 -20.84 -10.68
CA ARG A 114 -1.79 -20.12 -11.96
C ARG A 114 -0.56 -19.29 -12.34
N TYR A 115 0.34 -19.06 -11.40
CA TYR A 115 1.51 -18.23 -11.60
C TYR A 115 2.75 -18.98 -11.11
N GLU A 116 3.81 -18.91 -11.90
CA GLU A 116 5.12 -19.49 -11.57
C GLU A 116 5.94 -18.56 -10.67
N GLN A 117 5.68 -17.26 -10.76
CA GLN A 117 6.35 -16.23 -9.98
C GLN A 117 5.35 -15.19 -9.48
N LEU A 118 5.53 -14.78 -8.22
CA LEU A 118 4.86 -13.63 -7.62
C LEU A 118 5.92 -12.62 -7.22
N VAL A 119 5.75 -11.37 -7.62
CA VAL A 119 6.63 -10.27 -7.26
C VAL A 119 5.86 -9.27 -6.42
N VAL A 120 6.40 -8.96 -5.24
CA VAL A 120 5.85 -7.93 -4.36
C VAL A 120 6.70 -6.67 -4.42
N CYS A 121 6.05 -5.53 -4.60
CA CYS A 121 6.68 -4.22 -4.54
C CYS A 121 6.14 -3.48 -3.31
N SER A 122 6.74 -3.72 -2.16
CA SER A 122 6.37 -3.08 -0.89
C SER A 122 7.61 -2.70 -0.10
N ASN A 123 7.54 -1.58 0.63
CA ASN A 123 8.52 -1.22 1.64
C ASN A 123 8.06 -1.63 3.05
N ASP A 124 6.93 -2.32 3.15
CA ASP A 124 6.40 -2.84 4.40
C ASP A 124 7.07 -4.18 4.72
N SER A 125 7.88 -4.20 5.79
CA SER A 125 8.57 -5.41 6.25
C SER A 125 7.60 -6.48 6.75
N ASP A 126 6.36 -6.12 7.11
CA ASP A 126 5.36 -7.06 7.62
C ASP A 126 4.86 -8.04 6.53
N VAL A 127 5.30 -7.87 5.28
CA VAL A 127 5.09 -8.84 4.19
C VAL A 127 5.96 -10.10 4.31
N GLU A 128 7.04 -10.08 5.10
CA GLU A 128 7.98 -11.20 5.21
C GLU A 128 7.31 -12.57 5.49
N PRO A 129 6.31 -12.69 6.39
CA PRO A 129 5.68 -13.97 6.67
C PRO A 129 4.98 -14.60 5.45
N VAL A 130 4.35 -13.80 4.58
CA VAL A 130 3.66 -14.35 3.40
C VAL A 130 4.65 -14.85 2.34
N LEU A 131 5.87 -14.32 2.32
CA LEU A 131 6.93 -14.80 1.42
C LEU A 131 7.52 -16.15 1.86
N LYS A 132 7.38 -16.52 3.14
CA LYS A 132 7.88 -17.78 3.70
C LYS A 132 6.84 -18.91 3.68
N ALA A 133 5.56 -18.56 3.48
CA ALA A 133 4.44 -19.49 3.52
C ALA A 133 4.35 -20.31 2.23
#